data_AF-A0A931W4S3-F1
#
_entry.id   AF-A0A931W4S3-F1
#
_cell.length_a   1.000
_cell.length_b   1.000
_cell.length_c   1.000
_cell.angle_alpha   90.00
_cell.angle_beta   90.00
_cell.angle_gamma   90.00
#
_symmetry.space_group_name_H-M   'P 1'
#
loop_
_entity.id
_entity.type
_entity.pdbx_description
1 polymer ?
#
loop_
_entity_poly.entity_id
_entity_poly.type
_entity_poly.pdbx_seq_one_letter_code
_entity_poly.pdbx_strand_id
1 'polypeptide(L)' 'MPKITLNNVTVSDAYMALLADRGIDYWFANAGTDFAPVVEALAQAQVLETKVPIAVTCPHENTAMHMAI' A
#
# COMPACT_ATOMS: atom_id res chain seq x y z
N MET A 1 9.36 9.69 -13.60
CA MET A 1 10.17 9.38 -12.39
C MET A 1 11.31 8.46 -12.78
N PRO A 2 12.49 8.61 -12.15
CA PRO A 2 13.61 7.70 -12.38
C PRO A 2 13.24 6.27 -11.99
N LYS A 3 13.87 5.30 -12.64
CA LYS A 3 13.70 3.88 -12.29
C LYS A 3 14.33 3.63 -10.92
N ILE A 4 13.55 3.11 -9.97
CA ILE A 4 14.04 2.64 -8.68
C ILE A 4 14.03 1.11 -8.66
N THR A 5 14.92 0.50 -7.88
CA THR A 5 14.94 -0.96 -7.66
C THR A 5 15.15 -1.20 -6.17
N LEU A 6 14.20 -1.91 -5.56
CA LEU A 6 14.22 -2.27 -4.15
C LEU A 6 14.72 -3.71 -4.05
N ASN A 7 15.72 -3.94 -3.19
CA ASN A 7 16.36 -5.24 -3.02
C ASN A 7 16.09 -5.77 -1.61
N ASN A 8 16.04 -7.09 -1.47
CA ASN A 8 15.88 -7.76 -0.17
C ASN A 8 14.61 -7.32 0.61
N VAL A 9 13.52 -7.09 -0.14
CA VAL A 9 12.19 -6.75 0.38
C VAL A 9 11.16 -7.70 -0.22
N THR A 10 10.00 -7.84 0.41
CA THR A 10 8.89 -8.59 -0.19
C THR A 10 8.27 -7.79 -1.34
N VAL A 11 7.43 -8.45 -2.14
CA VAL A 11 6.68 -7.76 -3.20
C VAL A 11 5.73 -6.71 -2.62
N SER A 12 5.11 -6.98 -1.47
CA SER A 12 4.20 -6.04 -0.80
C SER A 12 4.91 -4.79 -0.30
N ASP A 13 6.09 -4.95 0.31
CA ASP A 13 6.94 -3.83 0.73
C ASP A 13 7.28 -2.95 -0.48
N ALA A 14 7.76 -3.59 -1.56
CA ALA A 14 8.15 -2.90 -2.77
C ALA A 14 6.96 -2.18 -3.42
N TYR A 15 5.80 -2.84 -3.45
CA TYR A 15 4.59 -2.29 -4.04
C TYR A 15 4.11 -1.05 -3.28
N MET A 16 3.98 -1.13 -1.95
CA MET A 16 3.54 0.02 -1.14
C MET A 16 4.52 1.20 -1.23
N ALA A 17 5.83 0.94 -1.13
CA ALA A 17 6.84 1.99 -1.28
C ALA A 17 6.82 2.63 -2.68
N LEU A 18 6.66 1.82 -3.73
CA LEU A 18 6.56 2.32 -5.10
C LEU A 18 5.30 3.16 -5.33
N LEU A 19 4.15 2.80 -4.76
CA LEU A 19 2.94 3.62 -4.89
C LEU A 19 3.19 5.03 -4.31
N ALA A 20 3.79 5.12 -3.12
CA ALA A 20 4.11 6.41 -2.50
C ALA A 20 5.20 7.19 -3.25
N ASP A 21 6.22 6.51 -3.79
CA ASP A 21 7.22 7.12 -4.69
C ASP A 21 6.53 7.75 -5.92
N ARG A 22 5.49 7.10 -6.44
CA ARG A 22 4.69 7.55 -7.59
C ARG A 22 3.68 8.63 -7.27
N GLY A 23 3.65 9.13 -6.03
CA GLY A 23 2.74 10.20 -5.61
C GLY A 23 1.32 9.71 -5.33
N ILE A 24 1.14 8.42 -5.03
CA ILE A 24 -0.14 7.91 -4.56
C ILE A 24 -0.18 8.10 -3.04
N ASP A 25 -1.02 9.03 -2.59
CA ASP A 25 -1.13 9.41 -1.18
C ASP A 25 -2.09 8.51 -0.39
N TYR A 26 -3.08 7.90 -1.06
CA TYR A 26 -4.11 7.06 -0.43
C TYR A 26 -4.24 5.71 -1.13
N TRP A 27 -4.52 4.68 -0.34
CA TRP A 27 -4.81 3.34 -0.84
C TRP A 27 -6.08 2.80 -0.18
N PHE A 28 -7.16 2.72 -0.95
CA PHE A 28 -8.47 2.26 -0.48
C PHE A 28 -8.63 0.76 -0.75
N ALA A 29 -9.01 -0.01 0.27
CA ALA A 29 -9.15 -1.45 0.12
C ALA A 29 -10.27 -2.05 0.95
N ASN A 30 -11.04 -2.94 0.32
CA ASN A 30 -11.83 -3.95 1.02
C ASN A 30 -10.95 -5.18 1.25
N ALA A 31 -10.35 -5.26 2.44
CA ALA A 31 -9.36 -6.29 2.74
C ALA A 31 -10.02 -7.65 3.00
N GLY A 32 -9.59 -8.67 2.26
CA GLY A 32 -9.85 -10.09 2.51
C GLY A 32 -8.61 -10.85 2.97
N THR A 33 -8.66 -12.18 2.98
CA THR A 33 -7.55 -13.04 3.46
C THR A 33 -6.26 -12.88 2.66
N ASP A 34 -6.36 -12.54 1.37
CA ASP A 34 -5.21 -12.40 0.48
C ASP A 34 -4.37 -11.14 0.75
N PHE A 35 -4.85 -10.25 1.64
CA PHE A 35 -4.21 -8.99 1.96
C PHE A 35 -3.19 -9.08 3.08
N ALA A 36 -3.04 -10.24 3.75
CA ALA A 36 -2.12 -10.38 4.88
C ALA A 36 -0.70 -9.84 4.58
N PRO A 37 -0.07 -10.13 3.42
CA PRO A 37 1.24 -9.58 3.09
C PRO A 37 1.28 -8.05 2.98
N VAL A 38 0.18 -7.41 2.53
CA VAL A 38 0.10 -5.94 2.43
C VAL A 38 -0.12 -5.33 3.81
N VAL A 39 -0.94 -5.95 4.65
CA VAL A 39 -1.15 -5.52 6.04
C VAL A 39 0.16 -5.58 6.84
N GLU A 40 0.92 -6.65 6.68
CA GLU A 40 2.25 -6.80 7.30
C GLU A 40 3.23 -5.72 6.80
N ALA A 41 3.27 -5.46 5.49
CA ALA A 41 4.11 -4.40 4.92
C ALA A 41 3.74 -3.01 5.44
N LEU A 42 2.45 -2.69 5.56
CA LEU A 42 1.96 -1.43 6.13
C LEU A 42 2.32 -1.31 7.62
N ALA A 43 2.18 -2.39 8.40
CA ALA A 43 2.56 -2.42 9.81
C ALA A 43 4.08 -2.26 9.99
N GLN A 44 4.88 -2.93 9.18
CA GLN A 44 6.34 -2.78 9.18
C GLN A 44 6.75 -1.36 8.77
N ALA A 45 6.08 -0.76 7.77
CA ALA A 45 6.34 0.61 7.34
C ALA A 45 6.08 1.63 8.46
N GLN A 46 5.08 1.41 9.32
CA GLN A 46 4.85 2.26 10.50
C GLN A 46 6.02 2.22 11.49
N VAL A 47 6.61 1.04 11.71
CA VAL A 47 7.75 0.87 12.64
C VAL A 47 9.04 1.45 12.06
N LEU A 48 9.26 1.28 10.75
CA LEU A 48 10.48 1.71 10.05
C LEU A 48 10.40 3.14 9.51
N GLU A 49 9.28 3.83 9.72
CA GLU A 49 8.99 5.15 9.15
C GLU A 49 9.14 5.18 7.61
N THR A 50 8.87 4.05 6.96
CA THR A 50 8.91 3.93 5.50
C THR A 50 7.70 4.65 4.90
N LYS A 51 7.94 5.52 3.91
CA LYS A 51 6.86 6.21 3.19
C LYS A 51 6.02 5.20 2.39
N VAL A 52 4.73 5.13 2.71
CA VAL A 52 3.70 4.33 2.03
C VAL A 52 2.41 5.15 1.92
N PRO A 53 1.46 4.80 1.02
CA PRO A 53 0.16 5.46 0.98
C PRO A 53 -0.60 5.28 2.30
N ILE A 54 -1.47 6.23 2.63
CA ILE A 54 -2.41 6.11 3.75
C ILE A 54 -3.42 5.03 3.38
N ALA A 55 -3.36 3.90 4.09
CA ALA A 55 -4.31 2.82 3.92
C ALA A 55 -5.67 3.18 4.53
N VAL A 56 -6.73 3.09 3.73
CA VAL A 56 -8.11 3.35 4.14
C VAL A 56 -8.92 2.07 3.96
N THR A 57 -9.43 1.55 5.07
CA THR A 57 -10.28 0.35 5.05
C THR A 57 -11.67 0.70 4.53
N CYS A 58 -12.14 -0.06 3.56
CA CYS A 58 -13.46 0.09 2.95
C CYS A 58 -14.30 -1.16 3.21
N PRO A 59 -15.50 -1.05 3.80
CA PRO A 59 -16.35 -2.22 4.07
C PRO A 59 -16.88 -2.94 2.81
N HIS A 60 -16.88 -2.25 1.67
CA HIS A 60 -17.36 -2.77 0.38
C HIS A 60 -16.44 -2.33 -0.75
N GLU A 61 -16.31 -3.17 -1.78
CA GLU A 61 -15.54 -2.89 -2.99
C GLU A 61 -16.07 -1.68 -3.74
N ASN A 62 -17.40 -1.50 -3.76
CA ASN A 62 -18.03 -0.31 -4.34
C ASN A 62 -17.55 0.98 -3.65
N THR A 63 -17.42 0.98 -2.32
CA THR A 63 -16.88 2.13 -1.59
C THR A 63 -15.42 2.38 -1.95
N ALA A 64 -14.59 1.33 -1.97
CA ALA A 64 -13.18 1.47 -2.33
C ALA A 64 -12.99 2.08 -3.72
N MET A 65 -13.75 1.58 -4.71
CA MET A 65 -13.69 2.09 -6.08
C MET A 65 -14.13 3.55 -6.19
N HIS A 66 -15.26 3.92 -5.58
CA HIS A 66 -15.78 5.30 -5.68
C HIS A 66 -14.95 6.34 -4.94
N MET A 67 -14.16 5.92 -3.94
CA MET A 67 -13.21 6.82 -3.25
C MET A 67 -11.90 7.01 -4.03
N ALA A 68 -11.60 6.13 -5.00
CA ALA A 68 -10.33 6.12 -5.73
C ALA A 68 -10.38 6.82 -7.10
N ILE A 69 -11.56 7.25 -7.56
CA ILE A 69 -11.78 8.06 -8.78
C ILE A 69 -11.70 9.55 -8.47
#